data_AF-A0A4V1V0X9-F1
#
_entry.id   AF-A0A4V1V0X9-F1
#
_cell.length_a   1.000
_cell.length_b   1.000
_cell.length_c   1.000
_cell.angle_alpha   90.00
_cell.angle_beta   90.00
_cell.angle_gamma   90.00
#
_symmetry.space_group_name_H-M   'P 1'
#
loop_
_entity.id
_entity.type
_entity.pdbx_description
1 polymer ?
#
loop_
_entity_poly.entity_id
_entity_poly.type
_entity_poly.pdbx_seq_one_letter_code
_entity_poly.pdbx_strand_id
1 'polypeptide(L)'
;VYFNPGDEGAAMAYGYRGSPCRLELGFNASEDFHLFTIEWRPGWISWSVDNVILHERGGWDPTPVPHLPMRLHGNLWAPRSSDLAGRIEESALPSAANFRNVAIWT
;
A
#
# COMPACT_ATOMS: atom_id res chain seq x y z
N VAL A 1 -2.25 0.95 -1.60
CA VAL A 1 -2.59 1.20 -3.02
C VAL A 1 -1.79 0.25 -3.87
N TYR A 2 -2.42 -0.46 -4.80
CA TYR A 2 -1.73 -1.29 -5.79
C TYR A 2 -1.88 -0.66 -7.17
N PHE A 3 -0.90 -0.92 -8.05
CA PHE A 3 -0.96 -0.56 -9.46
C PHE A 3 -1.17 -1.84 -10.26
N ASN A 4 -2.19 -1.85 -11.10
CA ASN A 4 -2.40 -2.93 -12.06
C ASN A 4 -1.97 -2.43 -13.46
N PRO A 5 -0.82 -2.88 -13.99
CA PRO A 5 -0.35 -2.48 -15.32
C PRO A 5 -1.23 -3.02 -16.46
N GLY A 6 -2.11 -3.97 -16.19
CA GLY A 6 -2.77 -4.76 -17.22
C GLY A 6 -1.96 -5.98 -17.61
N ASP A 7 -2.32 -6.56 -18.76
CA ASP A 7 -1.66 -7.73 -19.31
C ASP A 7 -0.29 -7.35 -19.88
N GLU A 8 0.58 -8.33 -20.09
CA GLU A 8 1.90 -8.10 -20.70
C GLU A 8 1.74 -7.49 -22.10
N GLY A 9 2.31 -6.29 -22.29
CA GLY A 9 2.21 -5.54 -23.55
C GLY A 9 0.91 -4.73 -23.73
N ALA A 10 0.05 -4.62 -22.72
CA ALA A 10 -1.19 -3.85 -22.82
C ALA A 10 -0.94 -2.35 -23.05
N ALA A 11 -1.69 -1.76 -23.99
CA ALA A 11 -1.63 -0.32 -24.29
C ALA A 11 -2.31 0.56 -23.21
N MET A 12 -3.16 -0.03 -22.36
CA MET A 12 -3.95 0.68 -21.35
C MET A 12 -3.82 0.00 -19.99
N ALA A 13 -3.35 0.75 -18.98
CA ALA A 13 -3.22 0.25 -17.62
C ALA A 13 -4.57 0.34 -16.87
N TYR A 14 -4.96 -0.75 -16.21
CA TYR A 14 -6.14 -0.77 -15.32
C TYR A 14 -5.97 0.12 -14.08
N GLY A 15 -4.74 0.58 -13.81
CA GLY A 15 -4.41 1.49 -12.71
C GLY A 15 -4.77 2.97 -12.93
N TYR A 16 -5.30 3.39 -14.09
CA TYR A 16 -5.46 4.81 -14.45
C TYR A 16 -6.30 5.64 -13.46
N ARG A 17 -7.27 5.04 -12.76
CA ARG A 17 -8.10 5.77 -11.79
C ARG A 17 -7.65 5.62 -10.34
N GLY A 18 -6.78 4.65 -10.04
CA GLY A 18 -6.53 4.23 -8.67
C GLY A 18 -7.83 3.86 -7.93
N SER A 19 -7.70 3.33 -6.71
CA SER A 19 -8.87 3.15 -5.84
C SER A 19 -8.40 3.32 -4.40
N PRO A 20 -7.94 4.53 -4.04
CA PRO A 20 -7.38 4.78 -2.72
C PRO A 20 -8.47 4.58 -1.66
N CYS A 21 -8.06 3.97 -0.55
CA CYS A 21 -8.88 3.82 0.64
C CYS A 21 -8.06 4.36 1.81
N ARG A 22 -8.67 5.21 2.64
CA ARG A 22 -8.10 5.70 3.90
C ARG A 22 -8.75 4.95 5.05
N LEU A 23 -7.93 4.40 5.93
CA LEU A 23 -8.36 3.61 7.09
C LEU A 23 -7.73 4.25 8.32
N GLU A 24 -8.52 4.37 9.39
CA GLU A 24 -8.00 4.79 10.69
C GLU A 24 -7.47 3.55 11.42
N LEU A 25 -6.24 3.61 11.92
CA LEU A 25 -5.58 2.47 12.58
C LEU A 25 -6.03 2.26 14.03
N GLY A 26 -6.57 3.30 14.67
CA GLY A 26 -6.96 3.27 16.08
C GLY A 26 -5.79 3.37 17.08
N PHE A 27 -4.56 3.56 16.60
CA PHE A 27 -3.35 3.77 17.40
C PHE A 27 -2.36 4.68 16.65
N ASN A 28 -1.32 5.14 17.36
CA ASN A 28 -0.24 5.94 16.78
C ASN A 28 0.89 5.05 16.26
N ALA A 29 0.99 4.88 14.94
CA ALA A 29 1.98 4.01 14.31
C ALA A 29 3.45 4.50 14.42
N SER A 30 3.70 5.67 15.02
CA SER A 30 5.07 6.16 15.28
C SER A 30 5.61 5.79 16.67
N GLU A 31 4.78 5.26 17.57
CA GLU A 31 5.16 4.95 18.95
C GLU A 31 5.82 3.59 19.12
N ASP A 32 5.45 2.61 18.29
CA ASP A 32 6.07 1.27 18.28
C ASP A 32 6.00 0.63 16.89
N PHE A 33 6.65 -0.51 16.72
CA PHE A 33 6.59 -1.32 15.51
C PHE A 33 5.33 -2.18 15.49
N HIS A 34 4.59 -2.09 14.38
CA HIS A 34 3.43 -2.92 14.08
C HIS A 34 3.71 -3.83 12.88
N LEU A 35 3.04 -4.99 12.84
CA LEU A 35 3.16 -5.92 11.72
C LEU A 35 2.16 -5.56 10.62
N PHE A 36 2.64 -4.94 9.55
CA PHE A 36 1.85 -4.70 8.35
C PHE A 36 2.01 -5.88 7.39
N THR A 37 0.90 -6.45 6.91
CA THR A 37 0.92 -7.58 5.97
C THR A 37 0.05 -7.28 4.77
N ILE A 38 0.55 -7.66 3.59
CA ILE A 38 -0.21 -7.72 2.35
C ILE A 38 -0.28 -9.20 1.99
N GLU A 39 -1.44 -9.80 2.12
CA GLU A 39 -1.67 -11.15 1.61
C GLU A 39 -2.27 -11.03 0.22
N TRP A 40 -1.64 -11.69 -0.74
CA TRP A 40 -2.04 -11.58 -2.14
C TRP A 40 -2.17 -12.97 -2.74
N ARG A 41 -3.37 -13.26 -3.21
CA ARG A 41 -3.77 -14.51 -3.86
C ARG A 41 -4.39 -14.21 -5.22
N PRO A 42 -4.51 -15.20 -6.11
CA PRO A 42 -5.25 -15.02 -7.36
C PRO A 42 -6.67 -14.47 -7.09
N GLY A 43 -6.95 -13.28 -7.60
CA GLY A 43 -8.26 -12.62 -7.48
C GLY A 43 -8.56 -11.97 -6.12
N TRP A 44 -7.63 -11.96 -5.16
CA TRP A 44 -7.85 -11.43 -3.82
C TRP A 44 -6.60 -10.76 -3.23
N ILE A 45 -6.77 -9.61 -2.59
CA ILE A 45 -5.74 -9.00 -1.75
C ILE A 45 -6.36 -8.59 -0.42
N SER A 46 -5.70 -8.88 0.69
CA SER A 46 -6.03 -8.36 2.01
C SER A 46 -4.85 -7.59 2.61
N TRP A 47 -5.18 -6.58 3.41
CA TRP A 47 -4.24 -5.78 4.18
C TRP A 47 -4.59 -5.94 5.65
N SER A 48 -3.60 -6.30 6.46
CA SER A 48 -3.76 -6.44 7.90
C SER A 48 -2.69 -5.68 8.66
N VAL A 49 -3.05 -5.32 9.89
CA VAL A 49 -2.12 -4.79 10.89
C VAL A 49 -2.26 -5.66 12.13
N ASP A 50 -1.13 -6.14 12.66
CA ASP A 50 -1.08 -6.98 13.85
C ASP A 50 -2.02 -8.20 13.76
N ASN A 51 -2.04 -8.81 12.57
CA ASN A 51 -2.89 -9.95 12.20
C ASN A 51 -4.40 -9.66 12.17
N VAL A 52 -4.82 -8.41 12.24
CA VAL A 52 -6.20 -7.99 12.07
C VAL A 52 -6.39 -7.43 10.66
N ILE A 53 -7.26 -8.06 9.86
CA ILE A 53 -7.59 -7.61 8.52
C ILE A 53 -8.35 -6.29 8.61
N LEU A 54 -7.83 -5.25 7.95
CA LEU A 54 -8.44 -3.92 7.91
C LEU A 54 -9.10 -3.62 6.57
N HIS A 55 -8.64 -4.26 5.50
CA HIS A 55 -9.18 -4.05 4.16
C HIS A 55 -8.95 -5.24 3.26
N GLU A 56 -9.89 -5.47 2.35
CA GLU A 56 -9.84 -6.55 1.39
C GLU A 56 -10.36 -6.09 0.04
N ARG A 57 -9.85 -6.70 -1.03
CA ARG A 57 -10.22 -6.41 -2.40
C ARG A 57 -10.34 -7.71 -3.19
N GLY A 58 -11.53 -7.92 -3.75
CA GLY A 58 -11.82 -8.99 -4.70
C GLY A 58 -11.78 -8.53 -6.16
N GLY A 59 -11.87 -9.48 -7.07
CA GLY A 59 -11.84 -9.23 -8.51
C GLY A 59 -12.91 -8.22 -8.96
N TRP A 60 -12.47 -7.25 -9.77
CA TRP A 60 -13.30 -6.22 -10.42
C TRP A 60 -13.99 -5.21 -9.51
N ASP A 61 -13.68 -5.18 -8.21
CA ASP A 61 -14.21 -4.19 -7.29
C ASP A 61 -13.12 -3.25 -6.78
N PRO A 62 -13.10 -1.97 -7.19
CA PRO A 62 -13.60 -1.37 -8.45
C PRO A 62 -12.65 -1.56 -9.65
N THR A 63 -11.50 -2.21 -9.48
CA THR A 63 -10.52 -2.52 -10.55
C THR A 63 -10.06 -3.96 -10.42
N PRO A 64 -9.61 -4.60 -11.52
CA PRO A 64 -9.07 -5.96 -11.44
C PRO A 64 -7.84 -6.00 -10.53
N VAL A 65 -7.73 -7.09 -9.76
CA VAL A 65 -6.55 -7.40 -8.95
C VAL A 65 -5.36 -7.67 -9.89
N PRO A 66 -4.16 -7.12 -9.63
CA PRO A 66 -2.97 -7.45 -10.41
C PRO A 66 -2.73 -8.96 -10.40
N HIS A 67 -2.30 -9.51 -11.54
CA HIS A 67 -2.11 -10.96 -11.70
C HIS A 67 -0.71 -11.31 -12.23
N LEU A 68 0.10 -10.33 -12.60
CA LEU A 68 1.48 -10.51 -13.02
C LEU A 68 2.43 -10.53 -11.80
N PRO A 69 3.60 -11.17 -11.89
CA PRO A 69 4.62 -11.11 -10.85
C PRO A 69 5.00 -9.67 -10.50
N MET A 70 5.17 -9.40 -9.21
CA MET A 70 5.48 -8.07 -8.69
C MET A 70 6.69 -8.10 -7.76
N ARG A 71 7.19 -6.89 -7.44
CA ARG A 71 8.28 -6.68 -6.49
C ARG A 71 7.77 -5.89 -5.28
N LEU A 72 8.29 -6.22 -4.10
CA LEU A 72 8.05 -5.44 -2.89
C LEU A 72 8.96 -4.20 -2.89
N HIS A 73 8.40 -3.04 -2.59
CA HIS A 73 9.12 -1.78 -2.45
C HIS A 73 8.73 -1.11 -1.12
N GLY A 74 9.71 -0.53 -0.42
CA GLY A 74 9.51 0.33 0.75
C GLY A 74 10.34 1.61 0.57
N ASN A 75 9.75 2.76 0.86
CA ASN A 75 10.43 4.06 0.76
C ASN A 75 9.81 5.09 1.73
N LEU A 76 10.57 6.13 2.02
CA LEU A 76 10.10 7.37 2.63
C LEU A 76 10.39 8.50 1.64
N TRP A 77 9.35 9.24 1.25
CA TRP A 77 9.46 10.34 0.30
C TRP A 77 8.44 11.42 0.62
N ALA A 78 8.72 12.64 0.18
CA ALA A 78 7.86 13.80 0.37
C ALA A 78 7.03 14.07 -0.91
N PRO A 79 5.75 13.66 -0.98
CA PRO A 79 4.90 13.97 -2.13
C PRO A 79 4.57 15.46 -2.20
N ARG A 80 4.39 15.96 -3.43
CA ARG A 80 3.93 17.35 -3.66
C ARG A 80 2.44 17.57 -3.40
N SER A 81 1.65 16.51 -3.33
CA SER A 81 0.20 16.59 -3.13
C SER A 81 -0.13 16.75 -1.64
N SER A 82 -0.63 17.93 -1.28
CA SER A 82 -1.15 18.21 0.07
C SER A 82 -2.35 17.35 0.42
N ASP A 83 -3.19 17.03 -0.57
CA ASP A 83 -4.40 16.22 -0.36
C ASP A 83 -4.05 14.77 0.01
N LEU A 84 -2.89 14.28 -0.46
CA LEU A 84 -2.42 12.93 -0.17
C LEU A 84 -1.75 12.81 1.20
N ALA A 85 -0.80 13.71 1.53
CA ALA A 85 0.08 13.54 2.70
C ALA A 85 0.20 14.79 3.58
N GLY A 86 -0.57 15.85 3.31
CA GLY A 86 -0.44 17.12 4.00
C GLY A 86 0.78 17.93 3.57
N ARG A 87 1.07 19.00 4.31
CA ARG A 87 2.27 19.81 4.13
C ARG A 87 3.36 19.33 5.08
N ILE A 88 4.61 19.37 4.62
CA ILE A 88 5.76 19.05 5.47
C ILE A 88 5.88 20.11 6.56
N GLU A 89 6.07 19.64 7.79
CA GLU A 89 6.47 20.46 8.91
C GLU A 89 8.01 20.49 8.99
N GLU A 90 8.62 21.61 8.63
CA GLU A 90 10.09 21.72 8.55
C GLU A 90 10.78 21.52 9.91
N SER A 91 10.13 21.90 11.02
CA SER A 91 10.60 21.66 12.39
C SER A 91 10.70 20.18 12.77
N ALA A 92 10.00 19.29 12.06
CA ALA A 92 9.99 17.85 12.31
C ALA A 92 11.07 17.09 11.51
N LEU A 93 11.93 17.80 10.78
CA LEU A 93 13.02 17.22 9.99
C LEU A 93 14.32 17.09 10.81
N PRO A 94 15.15 16.06 10.56
CA PRO A 94 14.93 14.98 9.59
C PRO A 94 13.89 13.97 10.10
N SER A 95 13.03 13.49 9.19
CA SER A 95 12.11 12.39 9.48
C SER A 95 12.66 11.06 8.96
N ALA A 96 12.34 9.97 9.66
CA ALA A 96 12.80 8.64 9.32
C ALA A 96 11.65 7.62 9.36
N ALA A 97 11.77 6.56 8.56
CA ALA A 97 10.92 5.38 8.61
C ALA A 97 11.82 4.17 8.86
N ASN A 98 11.51 3.40 9.90
CA ASN A 98 12.28 2.22 10.28
C ASN A 98 11.53 0.96 9.87
N PHE A 99 12.20 0.08 9.12
CA PHE A 99 11.65 -1.23 8.73
C PHE A 99 12.47 -2.32 9.41
N ARG A 100 11.79 -3.33 9.96
CA ARG A 100 12.42 -4.53 10.52
C ARG A 100 11.59 -5.76 10.19
N ASN A 101 12.22 -6.95 10.25
CA ASN A 101 11.57 -8.23 10.00
C ASN A 101 10.81 -8.30 8.67
N VAL A 102 11.39 -7.72 7.61
CA VAL A 102 10.81 -7.76 6.27
C VAL A 102 10.98 -9.17 5.70
N ALA A 103 9.86 -9.80 5.37
CA ALA A 103 9.83 -11.13 4.80
C ALA A 103 8.84 -11.18 3.63
N ILE A 104 9.14 -12.07 2.68
CA ILE A 104 8.28 -12.42 1.56
C ILE A 104 8.16 -13.94 1.62
N TRP A 105 6.92 -14.42 1.60
CA TRP A 105 6.59 -15.84 1.54
C TRP A 105 5.80 -16.10 0.26
N THR A 106 6.00 -17.27 -0.33
CA THR A 106 5.35 -17.70 -1.59
C THR A 106 4.63 -19.00 -1.38
#